data_AF-A0A2N2DN97-F1
#
_entry.id   AF-A0A2N2DN97-F1
#
_cell.length_a   1.000
_cell.length_b   1.000
_cell.length_c   1.000
_cell.angle_alpha   90.00
_cell.angle_beta   90.00
_cell.angle_gamma   90.00
#
_symmetry.space_group_name_H-M   'P 1'
#
loop_
_entity.id
_entity.type
_entity.pdbx_description
1 polymer ?
#
loop_
_entity_poly.entity_id
_entity_poly.type
_entity_poly.pdbx_seq_one_letter_code
_entity_poly.pdbx_strand_id
1 'polypeptide(L)' 'GLLATNEINIANMKVYRSSKGGNAMMVIETDQEIPAELESLIDGLDKIRSATLLYPI' A
#
# COMPACT_ATOMS: atom_id res chain seq x y z
N GLY A 1 -11.14 0.19 4.34
CA GLY A 1 -10.07 -0.44 3.51
C GLY A 1 -9.03 -1.01 4.43
N LEU A 2 -8.20 -1.96 3.96
CA LEU A 2 -7.31 -2.77 4.82
C LEU A 2 -6.51 -1.95 5.85
N LEU A 3 -5.86 -0.86 5.42
CA LEU A 3 -5.09 0.03 6.32
C LEU A 3 -5.96 0.67 7.42
N ALA A 4 -7.13 1.20 7.06
CA ALA A 4 -8.05 1.84 8.01
C ALA A 4 -8.64 0.87 9.03
N THR A 5 -8.91 -0.39 8.63
CA THR A 5 -9.39 -1.43 9.55
C THR A 5 -8.34 -1.83 10.59
N ASN A 6 -7.06 -1.56 10.30
CA ASN A 6 -5.93 -1.79 11.20
C ASN A 6 -5.43 -0.49 11.83
N GLU A 7 -6.25 0.57 11.80
CA GLU A 7 -5.95 1.86 12.44
C GLU A 7 -4.64 2.52 11.97
N ILE A 8 -4.18 2.19 10.75
CA ILE A 8 -2.99 2.78 10.14
C ILE A 8 -3.38 4.06 9.40
N ASN A 9 -2.80 5.19 9.81
CA ASN A 9 -3.01 6.47 9.15
C ASN A 9 -2.09 6.61 7.93
N ILE A 10 -2.60 7.29 6.91
CA ILE A 10 -1.87 7.58 5.68
C ILE A 10 -1.44 9.05 5.71
N ALA A 11 -0.14 9.27 5.82
CA ALA A 11 0.47 10.60 5.79
C ALA A 11 0.49 11.18 4.37
N ASN A 12 0.84 10.35 3.39
CA ASN A 12 0.86 10.73 1.98
C ASN A 12 0.44 9.57 1.07
N MET A 13 -0.21 9.90 -0.04
CA MET A 13 -0.50 8.92 -1.09
C MET A 13 -0.32 9.56 -2.47
N LYS A 14 0.45 8.88 -3.32
CA LYS A 14 0.58 9.21 -4.75
C LYS A 14 0.17 8.00 -5.58
N VAL A 15 -0.67 8.23 -6.58
CA VAL A 15 -1.14 7.20 -7.51
C VAL A 15 -0.76 7.58 -8.92
N TYR A 16 0.02 6.72 -9.57
CA TYR A 16 0.43 6.85 -10.96
C TYR A 16 -0.31 5.80 -11.78
N ARG A 17 -0.94 6.22 -12.88
CA ARG A 17 -1.69 5.31 -13.76
C ARG A 17 -1.08 5.35 -15.15
N SER A 18 -0.93 4.19 -15.79
CA SER A 18 -0.44 4.13 -17.17
C SER A 18 -1.47 4.69 -18.17
N SER A 19 -2.75 4.43 -17.91
CA SER A 19 -3.88 4.83 -18.75
C SER A 19 -5.20 4.60 -17.99
N LYS A 20 -6.33 5.06 -18.53
CA LYS A 20 -7.66 4.74 -18.00
C LYS A 20 -7.88 3.22 -18.08
N GLY A 21 -8.11 2.59 -16.93
CA GLY A 21 -8.28 1.13 -16.82
C GLY A 21 -6.97 0.32 -16.90
N GLY A 22 -5.82 0.99 -17.05
CA GLY A 22 -4.51 0.34 -17.04
C GLY A 22 -3.96 0.10 -15.63
N ASN A 23 -2.68 -0.28 -15.57
CA ASN A 23 -1.98 -0.51 -14.31
C ASN A 23 -1.87 0.78 -13.49
N ALA A 24 -1.83 0.62 -12.18
CA ALA A 24 -1.56 1.69 -11.24
C ALA A 24 -0.38 1.32 -10.34
N MET A 25 0.48 2.29 -10.07
CA MET A 25 1.48 2.24 -9.02
C MET A 25 1.06 3.21 -7.92
N MET A 26 1.06 2.75 -6.67
CA MET A 26 0.77 3.58 -5.52
C MET A 26 2.01 3.67 -4.63
N VAL A 27 2.33 4.88 -4.18
CA VAL A 27 3.29 5.12 -3.11
C VAL A 27 2.48 5.65 -1.93
N ILE A 28 2.56 4.94 -0.81
CA ILE A 28 1.81 5.26 0.42
C ILE A 28 2.84 5.43 1.53
N GLU A 29 2.81 6.59 2.17
CA GLU A 29 3.57 6.88 3.39
C GLU A 29 2.60 6.84 4.56
N THR A 30 2.96 6.15 5.63
CA THR A 30 2.14 5.97 6.83
C THR A 30 2.80 6.61 8.03
N ASP A 31 2.00 7.12 8.96
CA ASP A 31 2.51 7.70 10.22
C ASP A 31 2.95 6.61 11.22
N GLN A 32 2.50 5.38 11.00
CA GLN A 32 2.80 4.22 11.84
C GLN A 32 3.48 3.11 11.02
N GLU A 33 4.24 2.28 11.72
CA GLU A 33 4.84 1.07 11.16
C GLU A 33 3.75 0.09 10.71
N ILE A 34 3.95 -0.52 9.54
CA ILE A 34 3.06 -1.55 9.00
C ILE A 34 3.42 -2.89 9.65
N PRO A 35 2.49 -3.57 10.35
CA PRO A 35 2.77 -4.91 10.87
C PRO A 35 3.08 -5.91 9.75
N ALA A 36 4.01 -6.84 9.99
CA ALA A 36 4.41 -7.85 8.99
C ALA A 36 3.23 -8.71 8.48
N GLU A 37 2.23 -8.96 9.32
CA GLU A 37 0.99 -9.64 8.93
C GLU A 37 0.22 -8.86 7.87
N LEU A 38 0.24 -7.52 7.96
CA LEU A 38 -0.44 -6.64 7.04
C LEU A 38 0.25 -6.61 5.66
N GLU A 39 1.58 -6.70 5.64
CA GLU A 39 2.35 -6.85 4.40
C GLU A 39 1.91 -8.10 3.64
N SER A 40 1.80 -9.24 4.35
CA SER A 40 1.33 -10.50 3.76
C SER A 40 -0.10 -10.41 3.23
N LEU A 41 -0.98 -9.69 3.95
CA LEU A 41 -2.37 -9.46 3.51
C LEU A 41 -2.44 -8.59 2.26
N ILE A 42 -1.59 -7.56 2.15
CA ILE A 42 -1.53 -6.68 0.97
C ILE A 42 -1.05 -7.47 -0.25
N ASP A 43 0.01 -8.26 -0.10
CA ASP A 43 0.56 -9.06 -1.20
C ASP A 43 -0.42 -10.14 -1.70
N GLY A 44 -1.29 -10.63 -0.81
CA GLY A 44 -2.35 -11.59 -1.14
C GLY A 44 -3.61 -11.03 -1.84
N LEU A 45 -3.71 -9.71 -2.05
CA LEU A 45 -4.87 -9.12 -2.71
C LEU A 45 -4.88 -9.42 -4.22
N ASP A 46 -5.97 -10.00 -4.74
CA ASP A 46 -6.12 -10.47 -6.14
C ASP A 46 -5.78 -9.43 -7.23
N LYS A 47 -5.86 -8.13 -6.92
CA LYS A 47 -5.58 -7.03 -7.87
C LYS A 47 -4.27 -6.30 -7.61
N ILE A 48 -3.47 -6.76 -6.66
CA ILE A 48 -2.12 -6.26 -6.42
C ILE A 48 -1.14 -7.19 -7.13
N ARG A 49 -0.32 -6.62 -8.01
CA ARG A 49 0.70 -7.39 -8.74
C ARG A 49 1.95 -7.64 -7.88
N SER A 50 2.28 -6.70 -7.02
CA SER A 50 3.39 -6.75 -6.07
C SER A 50 3.24 -5.59 -5.10
N ALA A 51 3.61 -5.82 -3.84
CA ALA A 51 3.82 -4.78 -2.84
C ALA A 51 5.22 -4.92 -2.23
N THR A 52 5.74 -3.82 -1.70
CA THR A 52 7.02 -3.80 -0.98
C THR A 52 6.92 -2.75 0.09
N LEU A 53 7.33 -3.12 1.30
CA LEU A 53 7.45 -2.21 2.42
C LEU A 53 8.87 -1.63 2.45
N LEU A 54 8.95 -0.30 2.51
CA LEU A 54 10.23 0.41 2.59
C LEU A 54 10.34 1.07 3.95
N TYR A 55 11.47 0.84 4.61
CA TYR A 55 11.82 1.51 5.86
C TYR A 55 12.81 2.63 5.56
N PRO A 56 12.70 3.79 6.25
CA PRO A 56 13.72 4.82 6.18
C PRO A 56 15.09 4.25 6.57
N ILE A 57 16.14 4.76 5.92
CA ILE A 57 17.55 4.44 6.22
C ILE A 57 18.06 5.32 7.36
#